data_AF-A0ABD3UZI3-F1
#
_entry.id   AF-A0ABD3UZI3-F1
#
_cell.length_a   1.000
_cell.length_b   1.000
_cell.length_c   1.000
_cell.angle_alpha   90.00
_cell.angle_beta   90.00
_cell.angle_gamma   90.00
#
_symmetry.space_group_name_H-M   'P 1'
#
loop_
_entity.id
_entity.type
_entity.pdbx_description
1 polymer ?
#
loop_
_entity_poly.entity_id
_entity_poly.type
_entity_poly.pdbx_seq_one_letter_code
_entity_poly.pdbx_strand_id
1 'polypeptide(L)'
;MAIKKKEFGKSSKNTISLKRDMETLKGRLNIMEKDLIPKVSGNNAVGVSDILPNTIQHGSVEVIQILLQGGANINVRSQNGENLLHIACIHNRLDIIKLLYSQNANLVNEIDNDRRSVGHFAAAGGSVEVLKFLVSLGLNPYCKDSTGWNLLHYACFNESLSQHTMNTYPQLLYDRTDEGMSVLLCAAFGGTVSIFKNIYELIYNYIKRDLRENKNGTKYTNNMMETIGQHTLLHMSCLGRRREMTKYLVEMCPEMLNAVDSSNSTPAHEAAYSGSVSILKILIDRGADPWCRTSRKETLLHRACINGQIKMAKYLV
;
A
#
# COMPACT_ATOMS: atom_id res chain seq x y z
N MET A 1 54.75 42.26 -36.17
CA MET A 1 54.36 42.55 -34.77
C MET A 1 53.48 41.41 -34.27
N ALA A 2 53.58 41.07 -32.98
CA ALA A 2 53.44 39.73 -32.45
C ALA A 2 52.01 39.19 -32.23
N ILE A 3 51.95 37.86 -32.22
CA ILE A 3 50.84 36.95 -31.87
C ILE A 3 50.47 37.09 -30.38
N LYS A 4 49.17 36.96 -30.03
CA LYS A 4 48.76 36.34 -28.76
C LYS A 4 47.44 35.55 -28.89
N LYS A 5 47.57 34.22 -28.82
CA LYS A 5 46.52 33.23 -28.51
C LYS A 5 46.09 33.34 -27.04
N LYS A 6 44.80 33.39 -26.76
CA LYS A 6 44.10 33.17 -25.46
C LYS A 6 42.62 32.94 -25.80
N GLU A 7 41.84 31.96 -25.34
CA GLU A 7 41.95 30.89 -24.34
C GLU A 7 41.00 29.75 -24.78
N PHE A 8 41.55 28.60 -25.20
CA PHE A 8 40.81 27.33 -25.33
C PHE A 8 41.16 26.43 -24.13
N GLY A 9 40.80 26.84 -22.90
CA GLY A 9 41.34 26.24 -21.67
C GLY A 9 40.35 25.64 -20.68
N LYS A 10 39.03 25.89 -20.82
CA LYS A 10 38.03 25.49 -19.80
C LYS A 10 37.10 24.35 -20.22
N SER A 11 36.93 24.07 -21.52
CA SER A 11 36.11 22.95 -22.03
C SER A 11 36.82 21.59 -21.88
N SER A 12 38.14 21.55 -22.06
CA SER A 12 38.91 20.29 -22.02
C SER A 12 39.06 19.72 -20.61
N LYS A 13 39.18 20.56 -19.56
CA LYS A 13 39.36 20.07 -18.18
C LYS A 13 38.11 19.36 -17.63
N ASN A 14 36.90 19.85 -17.94
CA ASN A 14 35.67 19.18 -17.52
C ASN A 14 35.42 17.88 -18.30
N THR A 15 35.73 17.84 -19.60
CA THR A 15 35.63 16.60 -20.39
C THR A 15 36.68 15.58 -20.02
N ILE A 16 37.88 16.00 -19.62
CA ILE A 16 38.94 15.12 -19.11
C ILE A 16 38.60 14.60 -17.71
N SER A 17 38.02 15.42 -16.82
CA SER A 17 37.54 14.97 -15.50
C SER A 17 36.45 13.92 -15.67
N LEU A 18 35.42 14.19 -16.47
CA LEU A 18 34.33 13.25 -16.74
C LEU A 18 34.82 11.96 -17.40
N LYS A 19 35.75 12.03 -18.35
CA LYS A 19 36.37 10.82 -18.92
C LYS A 19 37.16 10.03 -17.90
N ARG A 20 37.89 10.70 -17.00
CA ARG A 20 38.68 10.05 -15.95
C ARG A 20 37.78 9.41 -14.89
N ASP A 21 36.66 10.04 -14.53
CA ASP A 21 35.67 9.49 -13.61
C ASP A 21 34.96 8.28 -14.23
N MET A 22 34.66 8.33 -15.53
CA MET A 22 34.12 7.19 -16.30
C MET A 22 35.13 6.05 -16.46
N GLU A 23 36.41 6.34 -16.66
CA GLU A 23 37.49 5.34 -16.69
C GLU A 23 37.69 4.71 -15.30
N THR A 24 37.56 5.48 -14.23
CA THR A 24 37.67 5.00 -12.84
C THR A 24 36.46 4.13 -12.48
N LEU A 25 35.26 4.51 -12.91
CA LEU A 25 34.05 3.70 -12.82
C LEU A 25 34.19 2.41 -13.64
N LYS A 26 34.69 2.48 -14.88
CA LYS A 26 35.01 1.30 -15.71
C LYS A 26 36.04 0.39 -15.06
N GLY A 27 37.06 0.95 -14.41
CA GLY A 27 38.04 0.20 -13.63
C GLY A 27 37.42 -0.51 -12.43
N ARG A 28 36.54 0.18 -11.69
CA ARG A 28 35.76 -0.40 -10.59
C ARG A 28 34.75 -1.45 -11.08
N LEU A 29 34.16 -1.25 -12.25
CA LEU A 29 33.30 -2.21 -12.96
C LEU A 29 34.09 -3.46 -13.35
N ASN A 30 35.28 -3.31 -13.93
CA ASN A 30 36.16 -4.43 -14.26
C ASN A 30 36.57 -5.23 -13.01
N ILE A 31 36.75 -4.54 -11.87
CA ILE A 31 37.02 -5.17 -10.57
C ILE A 31 35.75 -5.88 -10.04
N MET A 32 34.56 -5.29 -10.17
CA MET A 32 33.31 -5.98 -9.84
C MET A 32 33.09 -7.22 -10.73
N GLU A 33 33.34 -7.09 -12.04
CA GLU A 33 33.22 -8.14 -13.05
C GLU A 33 34.24 -9.27 -12.88
N LYS A 34 35.50 -8.96 -12.54
CA LYS A 34 36.56 -9.97 -12.36
C LYS A 34 36.68 -10.54 -10.96
N ASP A 35 36.44 -9.74 -9.92
CA ASP A 35 36.74 -10.14 -8.54
C ASP A 35 35.49 -10.45 -7.70
N LEU A 36 34.33 -9.86 -8.02
CA LEU A 36 33.08 -10.13 -7.30
C LEU A 36 32.23 -11.20 -8.00
N ILE A 37 32.01 -11.09 -9.32
CA ILE A 37 31.14 -12.03 -10.07
C ILE A 37 31.66 -13.48 -10.03
N PRO A 38 32.98 -13.76 -10.18
CA PRO A 38 33.49 -15.13 -10.14
C PRO A 38 33.72 -15.69 -8.73
N LYS A 39 33.80 -14.88 -7.68
CA LYS A 39 33.89 -15.39 -6.29
C LYS A 39 32.55 -15.91 -5.77
N VAL A 40 31.45 -15.61 -6.45
CA VAL A 40 30.11 -16.13 -6.15
C VAL A 40 29.82 -17.43 -6.92
N SER A 41 30.69 -17.87 -7.85
CA SER A 41 30.50 -19.10 -8.63
C SER A 41 31.05 -20.38 -7.97
N GLY A 42 31.45 -20.30 -6.70
CA GLY A 42 31.79 -21.48 -5.89
C GLY A 42 30.58 -22.01 -5.12
N ASN A 43 29.85 -22.96 -5.70
CA ASN A 43 28.89 -23.87 -5.05
C ASN A 43 27.73 -23.29 -4.21
N ASN A 44 27.41 -22.00 -4.29
CA ASN A 44 26.12 -21.39 -3.88
C ASN A 44 25.87 -20.12 -4.70
N ALA A 45 25.59 -20.30 -6.00
CA ALA A 45 25.42 -19.24 -6.98
C ALA A 45 24.24 -18.31 -6.66
N VAL A 46 24.51 -17.20 -5.97
CA VAL A 46 23.67 -16.00 -5.99
C VAL A 46 24.04 -15.24 -7.26
N GLY A 47 23.33 -15.48 -8.36
CA GLY A 47 23.62 -14.86 -9.65
C GLY A 47 23.45 -13.34 -9.59
N VAL A 48 24.11 -12.59 -10.50
CA VAL A 48 23.93 -11.13 -10.63
C VAL A 48 22.46 -10.73 -10.80
N SER A 49 21.63 -11.64 -11.32
CA SER A 49 20.18 -11.52 -11.43
C SER A 49 19.46 -11.56 -10.07
N ASP A 50 19.98 -12.29 -9.07
CA ASP A 50 19.35 -12.49 -7.77
C ASP A 50 19.49 -11.26 -6.86
N ILE A 51 20.53 -10.46 -7.07
CA ILE A 51 20.75 -9.20 -6.32
C ILE A 51 19.94 -8.02 -6.89
N LEU A 52 19.47 -8.12 -8.13
CA LEU A 52 18.79 -7.04 -8.83
C LEU A 52 17.49 -6.59 -8.15
N PRO A 53 16.58 -7.50 -7.70
CA PRO A 53 15.40 -7.13 -6.93
C PRO A 53 15.70 -6.29 -5.67
N ASN A 54 16.67 -6.74 -4.85
CA ASN A 54 17.04 -6.03 -3.62
C ASN A 54 17.73 -4.68 -3.93
N THR A 55 18.45 -4.59 -5.05
CA THR A 55 19.07 -3.35 -5.51
C THR A 55 18.05 -2.31 -5.95
N ILE A 56 16.89 -2.69 -6.47
CA ILE A 56 15.82 -1.72 -6.79
C ILE A 56 15.32 -1.01 -5.54
N GLN A 57 15.22 -1.73 -4.44
CA GLN A 57 14.72 -1.18 -3.18
C GLN A 57 15.67 -0.11 -2.61
N HIS A 58 16.99 -0.37 -2.63
CA HIS A 58 17.98 0.42 -1.87
C HIS A 58 19.08 1.08 -2.71
N GLY A 59 19.27 0.63 -3.94
CA GLY A 59 20.35 1.07 -4.84
C GLY A 59 20.00 2.33 -5.63
N SER A 60 21.02 2.89 -6.28
CA SER A 60 20.86 3.99 -7.23
C SER A 60 20.56 3.48 -8.65
N VAL A 61 20.07 4.37 -9.51
CA VAL A 61 19.80 4.07 -10.92
C VAL A 61 21.06 3.60 -11.63
N GLU A 62 22.21 4.18 -11.33
CA GLU A 62 23.51 3.84 -11.92
C GLU A 62 23.91 2.40 -11.58
N VAL A 63 23.70 1.96 -10.33
CA VAL A 63 24.00 0.58 -9.93
C VAL A 63 23.10 -0.39 -10.71
N ILE A 64 21.82 -0.08 -10.86
CA ILE A 64 20.89 -0.92 -11.63
C ILE A 64 21.28 -0.98 -13.11
N GLN A 65 21.68 0.16 -13.70
CA GLN A 65 22.21 0.19 -15.07
C GLN A 65 23.45 -0.68 -15.22
N ILE A 66 24.39 -0.60 -14.27
CA ILE A 66 25.60 -1.44 -14.26
C ILE A 66 25.23 -2.92 -14.22
N LEU A 67 24.31 -3.32 -13.34
CA LEU A 67 23.88 -4.72 -13.25
C LEU A 67 23.24 -5.21 -14.55
N LEU A 68 22.37 -4.41 -15.16
CA LEU A 68 21.73 -4.75 -16.44
C LEU A 68 22.75 -4.83 -17.59
N GLN A 69 23.73 -3.92 -17.65
CA GLN A 69 24.84 -3.97 -18.62
C GLN A 69 25.74 -5.20 -18.41
N GLY A 70 25.92 -5.61 -17.15
CA GLY A 70 26.63 -6.83 -16.75
C GLY A 70 25.84 -8.12 -16.97
N GLY A 71 24.68 -8.07 -17.64
CA GLY A 71 23.89 -9.24 -18.00
C GLY A 71 22.89 -9.72 -16.95
N ALA A 72 22.56 -8.90 -15.93
CA ALA A 72 21.48 -9.22 -15.02
C ALA A 72 20.15 -9.39 -15.78
N ASN A 73 19.43 -10.47 -15.50
CA ASN A 73 18.16 -10.74 -16.16
C ASN A 73 17.07 -9.77 -15.65
N ILE A 74 16.56 -8.92 -16.53
CA ILE A 74 15.48 -7.97 -16.20
C ILE A 74 14.13 -8.66 -15.91
N ASN A 75 13.96 -9.90 -16.37
CA ASN A 75 12.72 -10.67 -16.23
C ASN A 75 12.70 -11.54 -14.98
N VAL A 76 13.60 -11.32 -14.01
CA VAL A 76 13.54 -12.02 -12.73
C VAL A 76 12.23 -11.72 -12.00
N ARG A 77 11.80 -12.70 -11.22
CA ARG A 77 10.60 -12.62 -10.40
C ARG A 77 10.90 -13.01 -8.95
N SER A 78 10.22 -12.36 -8.02
CA SER A 78 10.22 -12.78 -6.61
C SER A 78 9.46 -14.11 -6.44
N GLN A 79 9.53 -14.69 -5.24
CA GLN A 79 8.75 -15.88 -4.88
C GLN A 79 7.24 -15.66 -5.02
N ASN A 80 6.78 -14.42 -4.86
CA ASN A 80 5.39 -14.03 -5.02
C ASN A 80 5.03 -13.72 -6.48
N GLY A 81 5.95 -13.91 -7.43
CA GLY A 81 5.73 -13.61 -8.84
C GLY A 81 5.87 -12.13 -9.19
N GLU A 82 6.38 -11.30 -8.29
CA GLU A 82 6.56 -9.87 -8.53
C GLU A 82 7.72 -9.64 -9.49
N ASN A 83 7.50 -8.88 -10.55
CA ASN A 83 8.60 -8.41 -11.40
C ASN A 83 9.27 -7.16 -10.81
N LEU A 84 10.36 -6.73 -11.44
CA LEU A 84 11.14 -5.56 -11.00
C LEU A 84 10.35 -4.25 -10.92
N LEU A 85 9.34 -4.04 -11.78
CA LEU A 85 8.47 -2.85 -11.71
C LEU A 85 7.57 -2.85 -10.48
N HIS A 86 7.02 -4.01 -10.07
CA HIS A 86 6.22 -4.10 -8.84
C HIS A 86 7.01 -3.58 -7.63
N ILE A 87 8.27 -4.04 -7.50
CA ILE A 87 9.19 -3.63 -6.43
C ILE A 87 9.49 -2.12 -6.51
N ALA A 88 9.81 -1.61 -7.70
CA ALA A 88 10.09 -0.19 -7.86
C ALA A 88 8.87 0.70 -7.52
N CYS A 89 7.65 0.23 -7.81
CA CYS A 89 6.41 0.94 -7.56
C CYS A 89 6.09 1.09 -6.07
N ILE A 90 6.18 0.02 -5.27
CA ILE A 90 5.91 0.10 -3.82
C ILE A 90 6.92 0.98 -3.08
N HIS A 91 8.14 1.10 -3.61
CA HIS A 91 9.18 1.99 -3.09
C HIS A 91 9.22 3.39 -3.72
N ASN A 92 8.23 3.73 -4.57
CA ASN A 92 8.10 5.04 -5.22
C ASN A 92 9.34 5.50 -6.02
N ARG A 93 10.06 4.57 -6.65
CA ARG A 93 11.32 4.85 -7.35
C ARG A 93 11.08 5.20 -8.82
N LEU A 94 10.54 6.39 -9.09
CA LEU A 94 10.11 6.80 -10.45
C LEU A 94 11.25 6.76 -11.49
N ASP A 95 12.46 7.11 -11.09
CA ASP A 95 13.68 7.04 -11.90
C ASP A 95 14.01 5.60 -12.32
N ILE A 96 13.89 4.64 -11.40
CA ILE A 96 14.06 3.21 -11.66
C ILE A 96 12.91 2.67 -12.51
N ILE A 97 11.67 3.09 -12.24
CA ILE A 97 10.50 2.69 -13.06
C ILE A 97 10.72 3.09 -14.52
N LYS A 98 11.18 4.33 -14.77
CA LYS A 98 11.52 4.81 -16.12
C LYS A 98 12.62 3.98 -16.77
N LEU A 99 13.69 3.66 -16.03
CA LEU A 99 14.77 2.80 -16.51
C LEU A 99 14.24 1.41 -16.91
N LEU A 100 13.56 0.72 -16.00
CA LEU A 100 13.08 -0.64 -16.24
C LEU A 100 12.08 -0.71 -17.40
N TYR A 101 11.16 0.25 -17.49
CA TYR A 101 10.22 0.34 -18.60
C TYR A 101 10.92 0.56 -19.95
N SER A 102 11.99 1.37 -19.99
CA SER A 102 12.78 1.58 -21.22
C SER A 102 13.48 0.31 -21.71
N GLN A 103 13.78 -0.62 -20.81
CA GLN A 103 14.45 -1.88 -21.11
C GLN A 103 13.45 -2.99 -21.46
N ASN A 104 12.31 -3.03 -20.78
CA ASN A 104 11.21 -3.94 -21.10
C ASN A 104 9.86 -3.32 -20.73
N ALA A 105 9.15 -2.80 -21.74
CA ALA A 105 7.85 -2.16 -21.57
C ALA A 105 6.75 -3.14 -21.12
N ASN A 106 6.88 -4.44 -21.39
CA ASN A 106 5.85 -5.43 -21.07
C ASN A 106 5.66 -5.65 -19.56
N LEU A 107 6.68 -5.31 -18.75
CA LEU A 107 6.64 -5.46 -17.30
C LEU A 107 5.45 -4.71 -16.66
N VAL A 108 4.94 -3.64 -17.29
CA VAL A 108 3.83 -2.83 -16.77
C VAL A 108 2.50 -3.58 -16.76
N ASN A 109 2.34 -4.58 -17.64
CA ASN A 109 1.08 -5.32 -17.83
C ASN A 109 1.06 -6.65 -17.07
N GLU A 110 2.19 -7.06 -16.52
CA GLU A 110 2.27 -8.30 -15.77
C GLU A 110 1.59 -8.18 -14.41
N ILE A 111 1.14 -9.33 -13.92
CA ILE A 111 0.61 -9.52 -12.58
C ILE A 111 1.46 -10.52 -11.81
N ASP A 112 1.41 -10.43 -10.50
CA ASP A 112 2.03 -11.39 -9.60
C ASP A 112 1.10 -12.59 -9.28
N ASN A 113 1.51 -13.45 -8.35
CA ASN A 113 0.76 -14.66 -8.01
C ASN A 113 -0.62 -14.37 -7.39
N ASP A 114 -0.79 -13.21 -6.74
CA ASP A 114 -2.05 -12.76 -6.15
C ASP A 114 -2.87 -11.93 -7.15
N ARG A 115 -2.48 -11.92 -8.43
CA ARG A 115 -3.08 -11.13 -9.52
C ARG A 115 -2.98 -9.61 -9.30
N ARG A 116 -2.05 -9.16 -8.47
CA ARG A 116 -1.79 -7.72 -8.26
C ARG A 116 -0.97 -7.20 -9.43
N SER A 117 -1.40 -6.08 -9.98
CA SER A 117 -0.66 -5.31 -10.99
C SER A 117 0.29 -4.30 -10.35
N VAL A 118 1.21 -3.73 -11.14
CA VAL A 118 2.08 -2.61 -10.71
C VAL A 118 1.30 -1.41 -10.18
N GLY A 119 0.04 -1.23 -10.60
CA GLY A 119 -0.87 -0.22 -10.06
C GLY A 119 -1.20 -0.43 -8.59
N HIS A 120 -1.44 -1.68 -8.16
CA HIS A 120 -1.71 -2.01 -6.75
C HIS A 120 -0.47 -1.71 -5.89
N PHE A 121 0.73 -2.06 -6.37
CA PHE A 121 1.99 -1.76 -5.69
C PHE A 121 2.25 -0.25 -5.61
N ALA A 122 2.01 0.49 -6.69
CA ALA A 122 2.09 1.95 -6.67
C ALA A 122 1.10 2.56 -5.67
N ALA A 123 -0.10 1.98 -5.54
CA ALA A 123 -1.08 2.44 -4.58
C ALA A 123 -0.69 2.16 -3.13
N ALA A 124 -0.11 1.00 -2.86
CA ALA A 124 0.48 0.68 -1.56
C ALA A 124 1.66 1.62 -1.23
N GLY A 125 2.47 1.98 -2.24
CA GLY A 125 3.56 2.95 -2.11
C GLY A 125 3.09 4.38 -1.89
N GLY A 126 1.90 4.74 -2.38
CA GLY A 126 1.25 6.03 -2.07
C GLY A 126 1.62 7.21 -2.98
N SER A 127 2.40 7.00 -4.04
CA SER A 127 2.81 8.10 -4.94
C SER A 127 1.83 8.36 -6.07
N VAL A 128 1.21 9.55 -6.05
CA VAL A 128 0.38 10.07 -7.14
C VAL A 128 1.16 10.20 -8.44
N GLU A 129 2.44 10.61 -8.36
CA GLU A 129 3.28 10.79 -9.53
C GLU A 129 3.57 9.46 -10.23
N VAL A 130 3.89 8.43 -9.45
CA VAL A 130 4.12 7.08 -9.98
C VAL A 130 2.85 6.54 -10.63
N LEU A 131 1.69 6.64 -9.96
CA LEU A 131 0.43 6.18 -10.54
C LEU A 131 0.11 6.89 -11.87
N LYS A 132 0.23 8.22 -11.91
CA LYS A 132 0.01 9.00 -13.14
C LYS A 132 0.96 8.57 -14.25
N PHE A 133 2.23 8.35 -13.92
CA PHE A 133 3.20 7.87 -14.89
C PHE A 133 2.81 6.50 -15.45
N LEU A 134 2.49 5.53 -14.59
CA LEU A 134 2.07 4.20 -15.05
C LEU A 134 0.81 4.24 -15.92
N VAL A 135 -0.18 5.06 -15.57
CA VAL A 135 -1.39 5.25 -16.39
C VAL A 135 -1.03 5.85 -17.75
N SER A 136 -0.08 6.77 -17.82
CA SER A 136 0.42 7.30 -19.11
C SER A 136 1.12 6.24 -19.98
N LEU A 137 1.57 5.14 -19.37
CA LEU A 137 2.16 3.99 -20.04
C LEU A 137 1.13 2.88 -20.39
N GLY A 138 -0.17 3.13 -20.16
CA GLY A 138 -1.24 2.19 -20.50
C GLY A 138 -1.68 1.27 -19.36
N LEU A 139 -1.25 1.50 -18.12
CA LEU A 139 -1.77 0.77 -16.95
C LEU A 139 -3.30 0.90 -16.87
N ASN A 140 -4.01 -0.22 -16.72
CA ASN A 140 -5.43 -0.22 -16.39
C ASN A 140 -5.64 -0.02 -14.87
N PRO A 141 -6.25 1.10 -14.42
CA PRO A 141 -6.46 1.39 -13.01
C PRO A 141 -7.67 0.65 -12.39
N TYR A 142 -8.45 -0.08 -13.19
CA TYR A 142 -9.68 -0.76 -12.76
C TYR A 142 -9.50 -2.25 -12.47
N CYS A 143 -8.27 -2.76 -12.53
CA CYS A 143 -7.97 -4.15 -12.19
C CYS A 143 -8.28 -4.43 -10.72
N LYS A 144 -8.62 -5.69 -10.45
CA LYS A 144 -8.75 -6.25 -9.10
C LYS A 144 -7.76 -7.38 -8.91
N ASP A 145 -7.25 -7.52 -7.70
CA ASP A 145 -6.43 -8.67 -7.31
C ASP A 145 -7.30 -9.93 -7.08
N SER A 146 -6.65 -11.02 -6.67
CA SER A 146 -7.28 -12.32 -6.42
C SER A 146 -8.32 -12.34 -5.30
N THR A 147 -8.37 -11.30 -4.47
CA THR A 147 -9.33 -11.14 -3.38
C THR A 147 -10.37 -10.05 -3.66
N GLY A 148 -10.33 -9.47 -4.85
CA GLY A 148 -11.25 -8.40 -5.26
C GLY A 148 -10.83 -7.00 -4.81
N TRP A 149 -9.65 -6.81 -4.23
CA TRP A 149 -9.17 -5.46 -3.91
C TRP A 149 -8.83 -4.73 -5.20
N ASN A 150 -9.27 -3.47 -5.28
CA ASN A 150 -8.93 -2.56 -6.37
C ASN A 150 -7.88 -1.53 -5.92
N LEU A 151 -7.44 -0.69 -6.86
CA LEU A 151 -6.48 0.38 -6.63
C LEU A 151 -6.82 1.29 -5.43
N LEU A 152 -8.10 1.61 -5.22
CA LEU A 152 -8.53 2.52 -4.15
C LEU A 152 -8.50 1.85 -2.77
N HIS A 153 -8.75 0.53 -2.68
CA HIS A 153 -8.58 -0.21 -1.43
C HIS A 153 -7.13 -0.13 -0.92
N TYR A 154 -6.15 -0.24 -1.81
CA TYR A 154 -4.73 -0.06 -1.46
C TYR A 154 -4.37 1.41 -1.20
N ALA A 155 -4.95 2.35 -1.95
CA ALA A 155 -4.64 3.76 -1.81
C ALA A 155 -5.15 4.40 -0.50
N CYS A 156 -6.18 3.82 0.14
CA CYS A 156 -6.90 4.40 1.29
C CYS A 156 -6.01 4.72 2.52
N PHE A 157 -4.78 4.22 2.55
CA PHE A 157 -3.79 4.49 3.58
C PHE A 157 -2.91 5.72 3.29
N ASN A 158 -3.07 6.35 2.11
CA ASN A 158 -2.32 7.51 1.64
C ASN A 158 -3.27 8.64 1.23
N GLU A 159 -3.24 9.78 1.93
CA GLU A 159 -4.20 10.90 1.75
C GLU A 159 -4.24 11.44 0.32
N SER A 160 -3.09 11.87 -0.20
CA SER A 160 -3.00 12.51 -1.52
C SER A 160 -3.39 11.54 -2.64
N LEU A 161 -2.98 10.27 -2.51
CA LEU A 161 -3.33 9.26 -3.49
C LEU A 161 -4.80 8.88 -3.44
N SER A 162 -5.36 8.67 -2.25
CA SER A 162 -6.79 8.43 -2.05
C SER A 162 -7.61 9.50 -2.73
N GLN A 163 -7.28 10.78 -2.47
CA GLN A 163 -8.00 11.90 -3.05
C GLN A 163 -7.89 11.93 -4.59
N HIS A 164 -6.68 11.71 -5.12
CA HIS A 164 -6.47 11.65 -6.57
C HIS A 164 -7.29 10.52 -7.22
N THR A 165 -7.22 9.32 -6.64
CA THR A 165 -7.90 8.12 -7.14
C THR A 165 -9.41 8.27 -7.07
N MET A 166 -9.97 8.81 -5.98
CA MET A 166 -11.41 9.08 -5.87
C MET A 166 -11.89 10.08 -6.92
N ASN A 167 -11.12 11.14 -7.17
CA ASN A 167 -11.49 12.18 -8.13
C ASN A 167 -11.38 11.70 -9.59
N THR A 168 -10.42 10.82 -9.86
CA THR A 168 -10.07 10.40 -11.24
C THR A 168 -10.80 9.12 -11.63
N TYR A 169 -11.01 8.21 -10.67
CA TYR A 169 -11.60 6.89 -10.86
C TYR A 169 -12.73 6.63 -9.85
N PRO A 170 -13.79 7.46 -9.82
CA PRO A 170 -14.83 7.39 -8.79
C PRO A 170 -15.57 6.04 -8.75
N GLN A 171 -15.59 5.29 -9.85
CA GLN A 171 -16.24 3.97 -9.88
C GLN A 171 -15.60 2.95 -8.93
N LEU A 172 -14.33 3.13 -8.58
CA LEU A 172 -13.62 2.26 -7.64
C LEU A 172 -14.19 2.33 -6.21
N LEU A 173 -14.93 3.39 -5.87
CA LEU A 173 -15.52 3.57 -4.54
C LEU A 173 -16.56 2.49 -4.18
N TYR A 174 -17.23 1.94 -5.20
CA TYR A 174 -18.40 1.08 -5.00
C TYR A 174 -18.08 -0.42 -5.05
N ASP A 175 -16.86 -0.77 -5.42
CA ASP A 175 -16.40 -2.14 -5.41
C ASP A 175 -16.31 -2.71 -3.99
N ARG A 176 -16.53 -4.01 -3.89
CA ARG A 176 -16.24 -4.79 -2.69
C ARG A 176 -15.30 -5.94 -3.03
N THR A 177 -14.52 -6.31 -2.03
CA THR A 177 -13.69 -7.53 -2.05
C THR A 177 -14.56 -8.77 -1.86
N ASP A 178 -13.95 -9.94 -2.02
CA ASP A 178 -14.63 -11.22 -1.83
C ASP A 178 -15.10 -11.45 -0.38
N GLU A 179 -14.45 -10.80 0.60
CA GLU A 179 -14.87 -10.77 2.00
C GLU A 179 -15.92 -9.67 2.29
N GLY A 180 -16.28 -8.90 1.27
CA GLY A 180 -17.18 -7.76 1.38
C GLY A 180 -16.54 -6.52 1.97
N MET A 181 -15.21 -6.38 1.97
CA MET A 181 -14.59 -5.13 2.37
C MET A 181 -14.93 -4.05 1.35
N SER A 182 -15.44 -2.91 1.83
CA SER A 182 -15.60 -1.69 1.04
C SER A 182 -14.40 -0.77 1.29
N VAL A 183 -14.18 0.21 0.42
CA VAL A 183 -13.18 1.26 0.64
C VAL A 183 -13.45 2.02 1.95
N LEU A 184 -14.72 2.21 2.31
CA LEU A 184 -15.10 2.87 3.56
C LEU A 184 -14.67 2.05 4.80
N LEU A 185 -14.83 0.72 4.76
CA LEU A 185 -14.35 -0.19 5.80
C LEU A 185 -12.81 -0.19 5.89
N CYS A 186 -12.11 -0.16 4.76
CA CYS A 186 -10.65 -0.03 4.74
C CYS A 186 -10.19 1.32 5.33
N ALA A 187 -10.88 2.41 5.01
CA ALA A 187 -10.61 3.72 5.58
C ALA A 187 -10.86 3.76 7.11
N ALA A 188 -11.90 3.09 7.60
CA ALA A 188 -12.13 2.95 9.04
C ALA A 188 -11.02 2.13 9.73
N PHE A 189 -10.54 1.07 9.08
CA PHE A 189 -9.46 0.22 9.58
C PHE A 189 -8.10 0.93 9.61
N GLY A 190 -7.73 1.64 8.55
CA GLY A 190 -6.37 2.15 8.40
C GLY A 190 -6.20 3.59 7.95
N GLY A 191 -7.24 4.21 7.39
CA GLY A 191 -7.21 5.55 6.85
C GLY A 191 -7.28 6.66 7.92
N THR A 192 -7.17 7.90 7.45
CA THR A 192 -7.38 9.09 8.28
C THR A 192 -8.87 9.42 8.37
N VAL A 193 -9.27 10.18 9.40
CA VAL A 193 -10.65 10.69 9.52
C VAL A 193 -11.03 11.57 8.31
N SER A 194 -10.06 12.28 7.74
CA SER A 194 -10.25 13.09 6.52
C SER A 194 -10.64 12.24 5.32
N ILE A 195 -9.84 11.20 5.00
CA ILE A 195 -10.12 10.26 3.90
C ILE A 195 -11.47 9.59 4.11
N PHE A 196 -11.74 9.12 5.33
CA PHE A 196 -13.01 8.48 5.66
C PHE A 196 -14.20 9.41 5.40
N LYS A 197 -14.14 10.67 5.85
CA LYS A 197 -15.20 11.66 5.61
C LYS A 197 -15.41 11.90 4.13
N ASN A 198 -14.34 12.04 3.35
CA ASN A 198 -14.44 12.27 1.91
C ASN A 198 -15.09 11.08 1.20
N ILE A 199 -14.68 9.85 1.54
CA ILE A 199 -15.29 8.62 1.00
C ILE A 199 -16.77 8.55 1.41
N TYR A 200 -17.08 8.77 2.68
CA TYR A 200 -18.44 8.72 3.22
C TYR A 200 -19.37 9.71 2.51
N GLU A 201 -18.94 10.97 2.36
CA GLU A 201 -19.70 12.00 1.65
C GLU A 201 -19.94 11.63 0.18
N LEU A 202 -18.92 11.11 -0.52
CA LEU A 202 -19.07 10.70 -1.92
C LEU A 202 -20.07 9.54 -2.06
N ILE A 203 -19.97 8.52 -1.21
CA ILE A 203 -20.89 7.39 -1.18
C ILE A 203 -22.31 7.85 -0.84
N TYR A 204 -22.46 8.68 0.20
CA TYR A 204 -23.75 9.18 0.64
C TYR A 204 -24.45 9.99 -0.46
N ASN A 205 -23.72 10.88 -1.13
CA ASN A 205 -24.27 11.68 -2.22
C ASN A 205 -24.67 10.81 -3.42
N TYR A 206 -23.90 9.77 -3.75
CA TYR A 206 -24.27 8.81 -4.79
C TYR A 206 -25.57 8.08 -4.44
N ILE A 207 -25.66 7.51 -3.25
CA ILE A 207 -26.84 6.78 -2.79
C ILE A 207 -28.06 7.70 -2.75
N LYS A 208 -27.90 8.94 -2.28
CA LYS A 208 -29.00 9.92 -2.23
C LYS A 208 -29.53 10.26 -3.62
N ARG A 209 -28.67 10.28 -4.65
CA ARG A 209 -29.08 10.46 -6.05
C ARG A 209 -29.79 9.21 -6.56
N ASP A 210 -29.20 8.04 -6.35
CA ASP A 210 -29.82 6.77 -6.75
C ASP A 210 -31.19 6.57 -6.08
N LEU A 211 -31.36 6.88 -4.80
CA LEU A 211 -32.67 6.83 -4.10
C LEU A 211 -33.76 7.69 -4.74
N ARG A 212 -33.39 8.85 -5.31
CA ARG A 212 -34.33 9.72 -6.01
C ARG A 212 -34.77 9.13 -7.35
N GLU A 213 -33.91 8.33 -7.96
CA GLU A 213 -34.08 7.78 -9.31
C GLU A 213 -34.61 6.33 -9.30
N ASN A 214 -34.20 5.53 -8.30
CA ASN A 214 -34.47 4.11 -8.11
C ASN A 214 -34.76 3.83 -6.62
N LYS A 215 -35.94 3.31 -6.30
CA LYS A 215 -36.45 3.08 -4.93
C LYS A 215 -35.71 2.00 -4.10
N ASN A 216 -34.50 1.57 -4.48
CA ASN A 216 -33.75 0.43 -3.89
C ASN A 216 -32.58 0.82 -2.95
N GLY A 217 -32.32 2.12 -2.72
CA GLY A 217 -31.06 2.59 -2.12
C GLY A 217 -30.78 2.24 -0.64
N THR A 218 -31.78 1.91 0.18
CA THR A 218 -31.57 1.55 1.61
C THR A 218 -30.85 0.22 1.82
N LYS A 219 -30.91 -0.70 0.84
CA LYS A 219 -30.14 -1.95 0.87
C LYS A 219 -28.64 -1.72 0.59
N TYR A 220 -28.31 -0.66 -0.15
CA TYR A 220 -26.93 -0.37 -0.56
C TYR A 220 -26.10 0.29 0.53
N THR A 221 -26.69 1.13 1.38
CA THR A 221 -25.97 1.77 2.51
C THR A 221 -25.46 0.75 3.51
N ASN A 222 -26.31 -0.18 3.94
CA ASN A 222 -25.96 -1.16 4.98
C ASN A 222 -24.89 -2.13 4.48
N ASN A 223 -24.96 -2.49 3.19
CA ASN A 223 -23.97 -3.34 2.56
C ASN A 223 -22.57 -2.70 2.44
N MET A 224 -22.44 -1.37 2.49
CA MET A 224 -21.13 -0.70 2.43
C MET A 224 -20.51 -0.43 3.80
N MET A 225 -21.31 -0.47 4.86
CA MET A 225 -20.89 -0.19 6.23
C MET A 225 -20.48 -1.45 7.01
N GLU A 226 -20.73 -2.63 6.45
CA GLU A 226 -20.46 -3.92 7.11
C GLU A 226 -19.86 -4.96 6.14
N THR A 227 -18.97 -5.81 6.65
CA THR A 227 -18.41 -6.96 5.91
C THR A 227 -19.43 -8.09 5.78
N ILE A 228 -19.10 -9.16 5.04
CA ILE A 228 -19.91 -10.40 5.03
C ILE A 228 -20.05 -10.98 6.44
N GLY A 229 -19.01 -10.83 7.26
CA GLY A 229 -19.01 -11.21 8.68
C GLY A 229 -19.70 -10.22 9.61
N GLN A 230 -20.45 -9.23 9.10
CA GLN A 230 -21.12 -8.18 9.87
C GLN A 230 -20.17 -7.30 10.71
N HIS A 231 -18.90 -7.18 10.31
CA HIS A 231 -18.00 -6.24 10.95
C HIS A 231 -18.34 -4.82 10.50
N THR A 232 -18.83 -4.02 11.44
CA THR A 232 -19.15 -2.60 11.20
C THR A 232 -17.89 -1.73 11.11
N LEU A 233 -18.05 -0.48 10.66
CA LEU A 233 -16.98 0.53 10.68
C LEU A 233 -16.32 0.67 12.06
N LEU A 234 -17.11 0.56 13.15
CA LEU A 234 -16.58 0.69 14.50
C LEU A 234 -15.71 -0.52 14.88
N HIS A 235 -16.10 -1.75 14.48
CA HIS A 235 -15.24 -2.94 14.62
C HIS A 235 -13.89 -2.71 13.91
N MET A 236 -13.94 -2.25 12.66
CA MET A 236 -12.73 -2.02 11.85
C MET A 236 -11.80 -0.98 12.49
N SER A 237 -12.34 0.14 12.97
CA SER A 237 -11.52 1.17 13.63
C SER A 237 -10.88 0.71 14.94
N CYS A 238 -11.57 -0.14 15.71
CA CYS A 238 -11.07 -0.71 16.96
C CYS A 238 -9.97 -1.75 16.69
N LEU A 239 -10.19 -2.62 15.71
CA LEU A 239 -9.20 -3.62 15.27
C LEU A 239 -7.94 -2.94 14.73
N GLY A 240 -8.11 -1.92 13.88
CA GLY A 240 -7.02 -1.12 13.30
C GLY A 240 -6.36 -0.13 14.26
N ARG A 241 -6.78 -0.08 15.53
CA ARG A 241 -6.28 0.81 16.59
C ARG A 241 -6.38 2.30 16.25
N ARG A 242 -7.40 2.71 15.48
CA ARG A 242 -7.59 4.08 14.99
C ARG A 242 -8.37 4.93 16.00
N ARG A 243 -7.72 5.35 17.09
CA ARG A 243 -8.34 6.11 18.19
C ARG A 243 -9.21 7.29 17.74
N GLU A 244 -8.69 8.16 16.89
CA GLU A 244 -9.45 9.35 16.43
C GLU A 244 -10.61 8.98 15.51
N MET A 245 -10.45 7.92 14.70
CA MET A 245 -11.54 7.35 13.91
C MET A 245 -12.63 6.77 14.81
N THR A 246 -12.27 6.00 15.83
CA THR A 246 -13.22 5.43 16.79
C THR A 246 -14.03 6.54 17.47
N LYS A 247 -13.37 7.61 17.97
CA LYS A 247 -14.09 8.73 18.58
C LYS A 247 -15.11 9.34 17.60
N TYR A 248 -14.66 9.61 16.39
CA TYR A 248 -15.50 10.17 15.34
C TYR A 248 -16.70 9.28 15.03
N LEU A 249 -16.48 7.96 14.87
CA LEU A 249 -17.54 7.01 14.55
C LEU A 249 -18.55 6.83 15.68
N VAL A 250 -18.12 6.84 16.95
CA VAL A 250 -19.04 6.77 18.10
C VAL A 250 -19.92 8.02 18.19
N GLU A 251 -19.41 9.18 17.80
CA GLU A 251 -20.17 10.43 17.76
C GLU A 251 -21.11 10.49 16.55
N MET A 252 -20.66 10.00 15.40
CA MET A 252 -21.41 10.03 14.15
C MET A 252 -22.54 8.98 14.13
N CYS A 253 -22.30 7.78 14.66
CA CYS A 253 -23.21 6.63 14.62
C CYS A 253 -23.23 5.88 15.96
N PRO A 254 -23.89 6.42 17.00
CA PRO A 254 -23.98 5.81 18.33
C PRO A 254 -24.61 4.40 18.32
N GLU A 255 -25.47 4.10 17.35
CA GLU A 255 -26.13 2.81 17.17
C GLU A 255 -25.14 1.65 16.93
N MET A 256 -23.95 1.93 16.39
CA MET A 256 -22.92 0.91 16.16
C MET A 256 -22.14 0.52 17.41
N LEU A 257 -22.30 1.24 18.53
CA LEU A 257 -21.48 1.09 19.73
C LEU A 257 -21.46 -0.35 20.26
N ASN A 258 -22.63 -0.99 20.27
CA ASN A 258 -22.83 -2.36 20.73
C ASN A 258 -23.27 -3.29 19.59
N ALA A 259 -23.02 -2.91 18.34
CA ALA A 259 -23.28 -3.78 17.20
C ALA A 259 -22.49 -5.08 17.36
N VAL A 260 -23.05 -6.17 16.84
CA VAL A 260 -22.45 -7.49 16.94
C VAL A 260 -22.15 -8.04 15.55
N ASP A 261 -21.01 -8.71 15.42
CA ASP A 261 -20.65 -9.46 14.23
C ASP A 261 -21.31 -10.86 14.20
N SER A 262 -21.01 -11.67 13.18
CA SER A 262 -21.53 -13.04 13.05
C SER A 262 -21.14 -14.00 14.19
N SER A 263 -20.13 -13.64 14.98
CA SER A 263 -19.66 -14.37 16.17
C SER A 263 -20.16 -13.76 17.48
N ASN A 264 -21.08 -12.79 17.42
CA ASN A 264 -21.53 -11.99 18.55
C ASN A 264 -20.40 -11.18 19.24
N SER A 265 -19.31 -10.92 18.50
CA SER A 265 -18.23 -10.01 18.89
C SER A 265 -18.70 -8.57 18.74
N THR A 266 -18.28 -7.70 19.65
CA THR A 266 -18.61 -6.26 19.65
C THR A 266 -17.36 -5.44 19.36
N PRO A 267 -17.46 -4.12 19.07
CA PRO A 267 -16.27 -3.28 18.93
C PRO A 267 -15.38 -3.27 20.17
N ALA A 268 -15.94 -3.49 21.37
CA ALA A 268 -15.17 -3.63 22.60
C ALA A 268 -14.29 -4.90 22.59
N HIS A 269 -14.80 -6.02 22.05
CA HIS A 269 -14.00 -7.23 21.85
C HIS A 269 -12.83 -6.98 20.90
N GLU A 270 -13.03 -6.22 19.81
CA GLU A 270 -11.97 -5.86 18.89
C GLU A 270 -10.94 -4.90 19.49
N ALA A 271 -11.38 -3.95 20.33
CA ALA A 271 -10.48 -3.09 21.10
C ALA A 271 -9.63 -3.90 22.10
N ALA A 272 -10.22 -4.90 22.75
CA ALA A 272 -9.55 -5.81 23.66
C ALA A 272 -8.55 -6.72 22.94
N TYR A 273 -8.97 -7.32 21.82
CA TYR A 273 -8.13 -8.15 20.95
C TYR A 273 -6.96 -7.36 20.39
N SER A 274 -7.20 -6.14 19.88
CA SER A 274 -6.14 -5.26 19.39
C SER A 274 -5.30 -4.68 20.54
N GLY A 275 -5.73 -4.73 21.80
CA GLY A 275 -4.95 -4.29 22.96
C GLY A 275 -4.92 -2.78 23.16
N SER A 276 -5.82 -2.02 22.51
CA SER A 276 -5.88 -0.57 22.68
C SER A 276 -6.73 -0.17 23.88
N VAL A 277 -6.11 -0.09 25.06
CA VAL A 277 -6.79 0.32 26.33
C VAL A 277 -7.46 1.68 26.16
N SER A 278 -6.82 2.58 25.40
CA SER A 278 -7.31 3.92 25.18
C SER A 278 -8.62 3.95 24.36
N ILE A 279 -8.78 3.01 23.42
CA ILE A 279 -10.02 2.84 22.63
C ILE A 279 -11.09 2.17 23.49
N LEU A 280 -10.72 1.12 24.23
CA LEU A 280 -11.68 0.45 25.10
C LEU A 280 -12.29 1.42 26.13
N LYS A 281 -11.47 2.31 26.72
CA LYS A 281 -11.96 3.39 27.59
C LYS A 281 -12.98 4.29 26.90
N ILE A 282 -12.67 4.76 25.69
CA ILE A 282 -13.62 5.58 24.91
C ILE A 282 -14.95 4.85 24.71
N LEU A 283 -14.91 3.56 24.39
CA LEU A 283 -16.13 2.77 24.19
C LEU A 283 -16.94 2.65 25.49
N ILE A 284 -16.30 2.28 26.60
CA ILE A 284 -16.95 2.13 27.92
C ILE A 284 -17.53 3.46 28.40
N ASP A 285 -16.76 4.55 28.30
CA ASP A 285 -17.20 5.90 28.68
C ASP A 285 -18.43 6.36 27.88
N ARG A 286 -18.63 5.78 26.68
CA ARG A 286 -19.76 6.05 25.79
C ARG A 286 -20.90 5.03 25.93
N GLY A 287 -20.79 4.06 26.83
CA GLY A 287 -21.86 3.09 27.16
C GLY A 287 -21.70 1.71 26.53
N ALA A 288 -20.51 1.33 26.08
CA ALA A 288 -20.25 -0.05 25.66
C ALA A 288 -20.24 -1.00 26.86
N ASP A 289 -20.85 -2.17 26.71
CA ASP A 289 -20.89 -3.20 27.76
C ASP A 289 -19.51 -3.85 27.97
N PRO A 290 -18.84 -3.68 29.14
CA PRO A 290 -17.55 -4.31 29.40
C PRO A 290 -17.66 -5.81 29.73
N TRP A 291 -18.86 -6.33 29.96
CA TRP A 291 -19.13 -7.74 30.28
C TRP A 291 -19.70 -8.54 29.11
N CYS A 292 -19.70 -7.94 27.91
CA CYS A 292 -20.19 -8.58 26.70
C CYS A 292 -19.47 -9.92 26.42
N ARG A 293 -20.18 -10.82 25.71
CA ARG A 293 -19.72 -12.17 25.39
C ARG A 293 -20.00 -12.54 23.95
N THR A 294 -19.01 -13.16 23.31
CA THR A 294 -19.17 -13.77 21.99
C THR A 294 -20.04 -15.03 22.04
N SER A 295 -20.37 -15.59 20.88
CA SER A 295 -21.06 -16.88 20.75
C SER A 295 -20.30 -18.03 21.42
N ARG A 296 -18.97 -17.91 21.59
CA ARG A 296 -18.12 -18.86 22.31
C ARG A 296 -18.00 -18.57 23.82
N LYS A 297 -18.79 -17.61 24.33
CA LYS A 297 -18.74 -17.11 25.71
C LYS A 297 -17.41 -16.45 26.08
N GLU A 298 -16.62 -16.03 25.08
CA GLU A 298 -15.38 -15.29 25.31
C GLU A 298 -15.71 -13.88 25.80
N THR A 299 -15.02 -13.41 26.83
CA THR A 299 -15.10 -12.03 27.32
C THR A 299 -13.99 -11.16 26.72
N LEU A 300 -14.01 -9.86 27.00
CA LEU A 300 -12.90 -8.96 26.65
C LEU A 300 -11.54 -9.47 27.13
N LEU A 301 -11.46 -10.04 28.33
CA LEU A 301 -10.22 -10.59 28.88
C LEU A 301 -9.74 -11.80 28.08
N HIS A 302 -10.65 -12.68 27.64
CA HIS A 302 -10.29 -13.81 26.77
C HIS A 302 -9.64 -13.30 25.47
N ARG A 303 -10.25 -12.31 24.81
CA ARG A 303 -9.72 -11.71 23.58
C ARG A 303 -8.35 -11.08 23.77
N ALA A 304 -8.16 -10.35 24.87
CA ALA A 304 -6.87 -9.75 25.23
C ALA A 304 -5.80 -10.83 25.44
N CYS A 305 -6.13 -11.93 26.14
CA CYS A 305 -5.21 -13.03 26.38
C CYS A 305 -4.86 -13.81 25.12
N ILE A 306 -5.85 -14.11 24.26
CA ILE A 306 -5.65 -14.84 22.99
C ILE A 306 -4.60 -14.14 22.11
N ASN A 307 -4.63 -12.80 22.05
CA ASN A 307 -3.70 -12.03 21.24
C ASN A 307 -2.50 -11.46 22.03
N GLY A 308 -2.23 -11.99 23.23
CA GLY A 308 -1.06 -11.62 24.04
C GLY A 308 -1.03 -10.17 24.54
N GLN A 309 -2.17 -9.50 24.68
CA GLN A 309 -2.27 -8.09 25.03
C GLN A 309 -2.14 -7.86 26.55
N ILE A 310 -0.92 -7.97 27.09
CA ILE A 310 -0.63 -7.91 28.54
C ILE A 310 -1.18 -6.63 29.20
N LYS A 311 -0.99 -5.46 28.58
CA LYS A 311 -1.47 -4.18 29.14
C LYS A 311 -3.00 -4.13 29.23
N MET A 312 -3.68 -4.72 28.25
CA MET A 312 -5.14 -4.82 28.23
C MET A 312 -5.63 -5.81 29.28
N ALA A 313 -5.00 -6.99 29.37
CA ALA A 313 -5.36 -7.99 30.38
C ALA A 313 -5.24 -7.43 31.80
N LYS A 314 -4.14 -6.71 32.11
CA LYS A 314 -3.95 -6.02 33.40
C LYS A 314 -4.98 -4.93 33.68
N TYR A 315 -5.59 -4.34 32.65
CA TYR A 315 -6.62 -3.31 32.82
C TYR A 315 -8.01 -3.92 33.06
N LEU A 316 -8.22 -5.16 32.61
CA LEU A 316 -9.51 -5.88 32.68
C LEU A 316 -9.67 -6.75 33.94
N VAL A 317 -8.61 -6.89 34.75
CA VAL A 317 -8.59 -7.59 36.05
C VAL A 317 -8.53 -6.58 37.18
#